data_AF-A0A815HA39-F1
#
_entry.id   AF-A0A815HA39-F1
#
_cell.length_a   1.000
_cell.length_b   1.000
_cell.length_c   1.000
_cell.angle_alpha   90.00
_cell.angle_beta   90.00
_cell.angle_gamma   90.00
#
_symmetry.space_group_name_H-M   'P 1'
#
loop_
_entity.id
_entity.type
_entity.pdbx_description
1 polymer ?
#
loop_
_entity_poly.entity_id
_entity_poly.type
_entity_poly.pdbx_seq_one_letter_code
_entity_poly.pdbx_strand_id
1 'polypeptide(L)'
;MHSLSSMVTKLFIFFSIIAPLTFGLQATDFYVHDLPLLPKGASSIRMHAGLLPVNPQHNGSLFFWHFDKKYASDKLRTVIWLNGGPGCSSSIGAWMEIGPFRFQDQNTMIENDGSWHLYTNLLFVDQPVGTGFSTIDTDSFIHELDEMTNQFLSFLDQYIKVFPELLENDIYLAGESFAGQYIPYIAKAILEQRSALKLRGLLIGNGLIDPVTIYKSYLPFAVANNLIIKNSNLYDRINIEVKQCEEALSKQVHILEEACYPILQEIVENGAMNNHHKKNQEGRCFNMYDIRLDDTIPECGRNWPPELKYVTSYLRRQDVKSSIHINDKKVIWTQCSSSVQNTFTASHSKPSIILLPDLLQQIPIILYSGEYDLLCNHWAIEAMIDGMIWNNGTGFDFNNGTLSPKDSWIVDGESAGLIRSARNLTYMLFYGASHMVPYDYPRRSRFMLHQFIQLDLISFPDTTTRKNIEVSTRLTRHIAFSVLIVIIVILALIGLIWCFVLKRHPTRLPTALNIIRELRPKTSNVEQPKSMACLLLNDSNTNLHVADSETFV
;
A
#
# COMPACT_ATOMS: atom_id res chain seq x y z
N MET A 1 -20.80 89.09 14.23
CA MET A 1 -21.76 88.55 15.21
C MET A 1 -22.86 87.81 14.44
N HIS A 2 -23.04 86.52 14.73
CA HIS A 2 -24.27 85.70 14.62
C HIS A 2 -25.10 85.69 13.31
N SER A 3 -25.75 84.63 12.83
CA SER A 3 -25.75 83.17 13.07
C SER A 3 -26.75 82.56 12.06
N LEU A 4 -26.48 81.32 11.61
CA LEU A 4 -27.42 80.24 11.24
C LEU A 4 -28.58 80.44 10.23
N SER A 5 -28.54 79.64 9.15
CA SER A 5 -29.58 78.64 8.76
C SER A 5 -29.17 78.02 7.40
N SER A 6 -28.47 76.87 7.38
CA SER A 6 -29.03 75.51 7.26
C SER A 6 -29.60 75.15 5.88
N MET A 7 -28.76 74.61 4.99
CA MET A 7 -29.14 73.56 4.04
C MET A 7 -27.89 72.83 3.55
N VAL A 8 -27.55 71.70 4.17
CA VAL A 8 -26.50 70.78 3.70
C VAL A 8 -27.18 69.55 3.14
N THR A 9 -27.26 69.48 1.82
CA THR A 9 -27.64 68.29 1.06
C THR A 9 -26.49 67.28 1.18
N LYS A 10 -26.61 66.30 2.09
CA LYS A 10 -25.67 65.18 2.18
C LYS A 10 -25.94 64.20 1.05
N LEU A 11 -25.12 64.24 0.01
CA LEU A 11 -25.00 63.20 -1.00
C LEU A 11 -24.25 62.02 -0.37
N PHE A 12 -24.97 61.00 0.10
CA PHE A 12 -24.38 59.72 0.48
C PHE A 12 -24.08 58.94 -0.80
N ILE A 13 -22.84 59.02 -1.28
CA ILE A 13 -22.30 58.10 -2.29
C ILE A 13 -22.00 56.79 -1.56
N PHE A 14 -22.90 55.81 -1.69
CA PHE A 14 -22.58 54.42 -1.38
C PHE A 14 -21.61 53.90 -2.45
N PHE A 15 -20.31 53.92 -2.14
CA PHE A 15 -19.36 53.06 -2.85
C PHE A 15 -19.65 51.62 -2.43
N SER A 16 -20.50 50.93 -3.19
CA SER A 16 -20.50 49.46 -3.18
C SER A 16 -19.17 49.03 -3.78
N ILE A 17 -18.23 48.68 -2.90
CA ILE A 17 -17.07 47.86 -3.29
C ILE A 17 -17.66 46.50 -3.64
N ILE A 18 -18.01 46.31 -4.92
CA ILE A 18 -18.18 44.98 -5.48
C ILE A 18 -16.77 44.41 -5.56
N ALA A 19 -16.31 43.81 -4.46
CA ALA A 19 -15.22 42.85 -4.55
C ALA A 19 -15.74 41.76 -5.50
N PRO A 20 -15.01 41.39 -6.56
CA PRO A 20 -15.39 40.25 -7.36
C PRO A 20 -15.46 39.05 -6.40
N LEU A 21 -16.64 38.45 -6.24
CA LEU A 21 -16.78 37.14 -5.64
C LEU A 21 -15.99 36.18 -6.55
N THR A 22 -14.71 35.98 -6.23
CA THR A 22 -14.00 34.79 -6.68
C THR A 22 -14.68 33.63 -5.95
N PHE A 23 -15.71 33.05 -6.55
CA PHE A 23 -16.24 31.77 -6.10
C PHE A 23 -15.09 30.77 -6.22
N GLY A 24 -14.51 30.39 -5.08
CA GLY A 24 -13.56 29.29 -5.03
C GLY A 24 -14.26 28.00 -5.46
N LEU A 25 -13.51 27.10 -6.11
CA LEU A 25 -13.99 25.78 -6.48
C LEU A 25 -14.54 25.05 -5.25
N GLN A 26 -15.70 24.42 -5.39
CA GLN A 26 -16.39 23.66 -4.35
C GLN A 26 -16.51 22.18 -4.74
N ALA A 27 -16.67 21.30 -3.75
CA ALA A 27 -16.86 19.87 -4.00
C ALA A 27 -17.99 19.57 -5.00
N THR A 28 -19.07 20.36 -4.97
CA THR A 28 -20.21 20.22 -5.89
C THR A 28 -19.84 20.45 -7.36
N ASP A 29 -18.80 21.25 -7.64
CA ASP A 29 -18.35 21.52 -9.01
C ASP A 29 -17.69 20.28 -9.66
N PHE A 30 -17.33 19.29 -8.84
CA PHE A 30 -16.70 18.04 -9.26
C PHE A 30 -17.62 16.82 -9.12
N TYR A 31 -18.86 16.99 -8.67
CA TYR A 31 -19.77 15.89 -8.38
C TYR A 31 -20.21 15.16 -9.67
N VAL A 32 -19.94 13.85 -9.76
CA VAL A 32 -20.32 13.03 -10.91
C VAL A 32 -21.80 12.62 -10.77
N HIS A 33 -22.68 13.30 -11.49
CA HIS A 33 -24.12 13.10 -11.41
C HIS A 33 -24.62 11.76 -11.97
N ASP A 34 -24.06 11.37 -13.12
CA ASP A 34 -24.35 10.11 -13.79
C ASP A 34 -23.10 9.68 -14.53
N LEU A 35 -22.86 8.38 -14.57
CA LEU A 35 -21.70 7.81 -15.23
C LEU A 35 -22.19 6.64 -16.12
N PRO A 36 -21.97 6.70 -17.44
CA PRO A 36 -22.53 5.70 -18.36
C PRO A 36 -22.13 4.27 -18.01
N LEU A 37 -23.02 3.30 -18.27
CA LEU A 37 -22.82 1.86 -18.04
C LEU A 37 -22.71 1.41 -16.57
N LEU A 38 -22.89 2.29 -15.58
CA LEU A 38 -22.95 1.85 -14.19
C LEU A 38 -24.09 0.82 -13.97
N PRO A 39 -23.84 -0.26 -13.21
CA PRO A 39 -24.84 -1.29 -12.98
C PRO A 39 -26.06 -0.73 -12.23
N LYS A 40 -27.26 -1.28 -12.49
CA LYS A 40 -28.48 -0.87 -11.79
C LYS A 40 -28.33 -1.08 -10.28
N GLY A 41 -28.45 -0.01 -9.50
CA GLY A 41 -28.22 -0.02 -8.04
C GLY A 41 -26.86 0.52 -7.60
N ALA A 42 -25.92 0.73 -8.52
CA ALA A 42 -24.64 1.42 -8.26
C ALA A 42 -24.78 2.92 -7.98
N SER A 43 -25.99 3.48 -8.17
CA SER A 43 -26.32 4.90 -7.99
C SER A 43 -26.12 5.44 -6.57
N SER A 44 -25.78 4.58 -5.59
CA SER A 44 -25.47 4.99 -4.22
C SER A 44 -24.03 5.43 -4.00
N ILE A 45 -23.09 5.13 -4.92
CA ILE A 45 -21.69 5.55 -4.75
C ILE A 45 -21.55 7.00 -5.18
N ARG A 46 -21.22 7.86 -4.23
CA ARG A 46 -20.89 9.26 -4.52
C ARG A 46 -19.47 9.34 -5.06
N MET A 47 -19.30 10.11 -6.13
CA MET A 47 -18.03 10.28 -6.80
C MET A 47 -17.79 11.75 -7.11
N HIS A 48 -16.53 12.14 -7.05
CA HIS A 48 -16.07 13.45 -7.53
C HIS A 48 -14.89 13.27 -8.46
N ALA A 49 -14.88 13.94 -9.60
CA ALA A 49 -13.79 13.84 -10.56
C ALA A 49 -13.59 15.14 -11.32
N GLY A 50 -12.34 15.44 -11.66
CA GLY A 50 -11.99 16.59 -12.49
C GLY A 50 -10.53 16.99 -12.35
N LEU A 51 -10.20 18.16 -12.88
CA LEU A 51 -8.84 18.70 -12.92
C LEU A 51 -8.63 19.74 -11.83
N LEU A 52 -7.53 19.61 -11.09
CA LEU A 52 -7.05 20.63 -10.15
C LEU A 52 -5.73 21.23 -10.65
N PRO A 53 -5.62 22.57 -10.71
CA PRO A 53 -4.44 23.22 -11.27
C PRO A 53 -3.24 23.13 -10.32
N VAL A 54 -2.11 22.67 -10.84
CA VAL A 54 -0.84 22.54 -10.10
C VAL A 54 0.28 23.40 -10.68
N ASN A 55 0.17 23.77 -11.96
CA ASN A 55 1.04 24.70 -12.67
C ASN A 55 0.22 25.55 -13.66
N PRO A 56 -0.55 26.55 -13.17
CA PRO A 56 -1.45 27.35 -14.01
C PRO A 56 -0.76 28.07 -15.17
N GLN A 57 0.51 28.43 -15.00
CA GLN A 57 1.30 29.17 -16.00
C GLN A 57 1.53 28.36 -17.29
N HIS A 58 1.48 27.04 -17.18
CA HIS A 58 1.72 26.10 -18.28
C HIS A 58 0.54 25.14 -18.49
N ASN A 59 -0.69 25.57 -18.13
CA ASN A 59 -1.91 24.76 -18.19
C ASN A 59 -1.80 23.39 -17.48
N GLY A 60 -0.93 23.31 -16.47
CA GLY A 60 -0.63 22.10 -15.71
C GLY A 60 -1.70 21.80 -14.67
N SER A 61 -2.42 20.69 -14.82
CA SER A 61 -3.43 20.23 -13.87
C SER A 61 -3.35 18.72 -13.67
N LEU A 62 -3.58 18.26 -12.43
CA LEU A 62 -3.75 16.84 -12.15
C LEU A 62 -5.21 16.46 -12.13
N PHE A 63 -5.55 15.36 -12.81
CA PHE A 63 -6.85 14.74 -12.73
C PHE A 63 -6.95 13.88 -11.47
N PHE A 64 -8.08 13.97 -10.80
CA PHE A 64 -8.42 13.09 -9.69
C PHE A 64 -9.77 12.42 -9.92
N TRP A 65 -9.92 11.25 -9.32
CA TRP A 65 -11.20 10.55 -9.18
C TRP A 65 -11.35 10.05 -7.75
N HIS A 66 -12.27 10.67 -7.01
CA HIS A 66 -12.61 10.33 -5.64
C HIS A 66 -13.88 9.49 -5.62
N PHE A 67 -13.83 8.35 -4.93
CA PHE A 67 -14.98 7.51 -4.60
C PHE A 67 -15.16 7.47 -3.09
N ASP A 68 -16.37 7.80 -2.63
CA ASP A 68 -16.72 7.69 -1.22
C ASP A 68 -16.77 6.22 -0.77
N LYS A 69 -16.53 6.00 0.53
CA LYS A 69 -16.73 4.69 1.14
C LYS A 69 -18.18 4.19 0.99
N LYS A 70 -18.35 2.89 0.71
CA LYS A 70 -19.69 2.25 0.57
C LYS A 70 -20.38 2.08 1.93
N TYR A 71 -19.65 1.69 2.96
CA TYR A 71 -20.21 1.44 4.29
C TYR A 71 -19.68 2.43 5.33
N ALA A 72 -20.47 2.62 6.38
CA ALA A 72 -20.01 3.32 7.57
C ALA A 72 -18.79 2.61 8.16
N SER A 73 -17.88 3.39 8.72
CA SER A 73 -16.61 2.92 9.27
C SER A 73 -16.35 3.68 10.57
N ASP A 74 -15.62 3.07 11.49
CA ASP A 74 -15.27 3.60 12.82
C ASP A 74 -14.54 4.95 12.75
N LYS A 75 -13.77 5.16 11.67
CA LYS A 75 -13.05 6.41 11.38
C LYS A 75 -13.15 6.74 9.89
N LEU A 76 -12.99 8.03 9.57
CA LEU A 76 -12.79 8.45 8.19
C LEU A 76 -11.36 8.15 7.77
N ARG A 77 -11.23 7.49 6.62
CA ARG A 77 -9.95 7.07 6.06
C ARG A 77 -9.97 7.34 4.56
N THR A 78 -8.87 7.86 4.03
CA THR A 78 -8.67 8.01 2.58
C THR A 78 -7.44 7.22 2.18
N VAL A 79 -7.62 6.31 1.23
CA VAL A 79 -6.50 5.71 0.48
C VAL A 79 -6.31 6.53 -0.78
N ILE A 80 -5.13 7.12 -0.92
CA ILE A 80 -4.70 7.77 -2.16
C ILE A 80 -3.94 6.74 -2.97
N TRP A 81 -4.43 6.42 -4.17
CA TRP A 81 -3.86 5.39 -5.04
C TRP A 81 -3.11 5.99 -6.21
N LEU A 82 -1.89 5.48 -6.44
CA LEU A 82 -1.00 5.90 -7.51
C LEU A 82 -0.54 4.67 -8.33
N ASN A 83 -0.89 4.60 -9.60
CA ASN A 83 -0.20 3.69 -10.51
C ASN A 83 1.19 4.25 -10.88
N GLY A 84 2.04 3.38 -11.43
CA GLY A 84 3.43 3.68 -11.76
C GLY A 84 3.66 4.12 -13.22
N GLY A 85 4.44 3.32 -13.94
CA GLY A 85 4.90 3.60 -15.30
C GLY A 85 6.41 3.83 -15.35
N PRO A 86 6.93 5.07 -15.30
CA PRO A 86 6.24 6.32 -14.95
C PRO A 86 5.21 6.78 -15.99
N GLY A 87 4.26 7.61 -15.57
CA GLY A 87 3.27 8.21 -16.48
C GLY A 87 2.08 7.33 -16.86
N CYS A 88 1.79 6.28 -16.10
CA CYS A 88 0.58 5.46 -16.26
C CYS A 88 -0.56 5.97 -15.37
N SER A 89 -1.78 6.01 -15.92
CA SER A 89 -2.96 6.57 -15.27
C SER A 89 -3.41 5.75 -14.07
N SER A 90 -3.71 6.43 -12.97
CA SER A 90 -4.32 5.82 -11.77
C SER A 90 -5.78 5.43 -11.99
N SER A 91 -6.38 5.83 -13.12
CA SER A 91 -7.66 5.29 -13.57
C SER A 91 -7.57 3.78 -13.86
N ILE A 92 -6.39 3.24 -14.16
CA ILE A 92 -6.20 1.78 -14.26
C ILE A 92 -6.53 1.13 -12.92
N GLY A 93 -5.96 1.62 -11.82
CA GLY A 93 -6.29 1.14 -10.48
C GLY A 93 -7.77 1.28 -10.12
N ALA A 94 -8.41 2.37 -10.57
CA ALA A 94 -9.84 2.60 -10.36
C ALA A 94 -10.72 1.57 -11.07
N TRP A 95 -10.40 1.25 -12.32
CA TRP A 95 -11.26 0.43 -13.19
C TRP A 95 -10.84 -1.04 -13.29
N MET A 96 -9.64 -1.38 -12.83
CA MET A 96 -9.04 -2.71 -13.01
C MET A 96 -8.45 -3.31 -11.73
N GLU A 97 -8.31 -2.56 -10.62
CA GLU A 97 -7.67 -3.08 -9.40
C GLU A 97 -8.44 -2.85 -8.08
N ILE A 98 -8.43 -1.66 -7.51
CA ILE A 98 -8.99 -1.46 -6.16
C ILE A 98 -10.31 -0.71 -6.17
N GLY A 99 -10.69 -0.09 -7.29
CA GLY A 99 -11.91 0.70 -7.37
C GLY A 99 -13.21 -0.13 -7.44
N PRO A 100 -14.38 0.54 -7.39
CA PRO A 100 -15.66 -0.09 -7.09
C PRO A 100 -16.23 -1.00 -8.19
N PHE A 101 -15.76 -0.85 -9.42
CA PHE A 101 -16.34 -1.50 -10.59
C PHE A 101 -15.28 -2.17 -11.45
N ARG A 102 -15.75 -3.11 -12.28
CA ARG A 102 -14.97 -3.82 -13.31
C ARG A 102 -15.76 -3.94 -14.59
N PHE A 103 -15.06 -3.95 -15.71
CA PHE A 103 -15.64 -4.36 -16.98
C PHE A 103 -15.71 -5.88 -17.06
N GLN A 104 -16.91 -6.41 -17.31
CA GLN A 104 -17.09 -7.80 -17.73
C GLN A 104 -16.93 -7.92 -19.25
N ASP A 105 -17.37 -6.90 -19.98
CA ASP A 105 -17.20 -6.75 -21.42
C ASP A 105 -17.26 -5.25 -21.79
N GLN A 106 -17.27 -4.92 -23.09
CA GLN A 106 -17.26 -3.53 -23.57
C GLN A 106 -18.48 -2.69 -23.14
N ASN A 107 -19.60 -3.33 -22.80
CA ASN A 107 -20.89 -2.68 -22.50
C ASN A 107 -21.39 -2.99 -21.07
N THR A 108 -20.78 -3.94 -20.37
CA THR A 108 -21.24 -4.40 -19.06
C THR A 108 -20.20 -4.12 -17.98
N MET A 109 -20.58 -3.31 -16.98
CA MET A 109 -19.83 -3.17 -15.73
C MET A 109 -20.48 -3.95 -14.60
N ILE A 110 -19.66 -4.52 -13.72
CA ILE A 110 -20.06 -5.22 -12.50
C ILE A 110 -19.38 -4.59 -11.28
N GLU A 111 -19.97 -4.76 -10.10
CA GLU A 111 -19.32 -4.37 -8.85
C GLU A 111 -18.08 -5.24 -8.57
N ASN A 112 -17.04 -4.63 -8.02
CA ASN A 112 -15.85 -5.30 -7.51
C ASN A 112 -16.05 -5.66 -6.03
N ASP A 113 -16.26 -6.95 -5.74
CA ASP A 113 -16.51 -7.48 -4.39
C ASP A 113 -15.28 -7.45 -3.45
N GLY A 114 -14.10 -7.19 -4.01
CA GLY A 114 -12.86 -6.93 -3.29
C GLY A 114 -12.41 -5.48 -3.38
N SER A 115 -13.27 -4.54 -3.74
CA SER A 115 -12.88 -3.14 -3.80
C SER A 115 -12.53 -2.57 -2.43
N TRP A 116 -11.50 -1.73 -2.40
CA TRP A 116 -11.03 -1.09 -1.17
C TRP A 116 -12.01 -0.01 -0.66
N HIS A 117 -12.92 0.49 -1.52
CA HIS A 117 -13.90 1.51 -1.12
C HIS A 117 -14.94 1.03 -0.10
N LEU A 118 -14.97 -0.26 0.26
CA LEU A 118 -16.02 -0.75 1.15
C LEU A 118 -16.03 -0.04 2.51
N TYR A 119 -14.87 0.36 3.04
CA TYR A 119 -14.75 1.05 4.33
C TYR A 119 -13.80 2.26 4.33
N THR A 120 -13.23 2.61 3.18
CA THR A 120 -12.34 3.77 3.01
C THR A 120 -12.76 4.58 1.81
N ASN A 121 -12.51 5.88 1.82
CA ASN A 121 -12.57 6.67 0.59
C ASN A 121 -11.38 6.30 -0.30
N LEU A 122 -11.56 6.30 -1.61
CA LEU A 122 -10.48 6.08 -2.58
C LEU A 122 -10.26 7.34 -3.41
N LEU A 123 -9.03 7.86 -3.43
CA LEU A 123 -8.62 8.99 -4.24
C LEU A 123 -7.57 8.52 -5.26
N PHE A 124 -7.97 8.38 -6.51
CA PHE A 124 -7.06 8.09 -7.61
C PHE A 124 -6.55 9.41 -8.18
N VAL A 125 -5.23 9.52 -8.42
CA VAL A 125 -4.63 10.73 -8.98
C VAL A 125 -3.78 10.35 -10.18
N ASP A 126 -4.12 10.87 -11.35
CA ASP A 126 -3.25 10.75 -12.53
C ASP A 126 -2.07 11.70 -12.36
N GLN A 127 -0.87 11.15 -12.14
CA GLN A 127 0.33 11.93 -11.92
C GLN A 127 1.55 11.26 -12.57
N PRO A 128 2.57 12.03 -12.96
CA PRO A 128 2.63 13.50 -12.96
C PRO A 128 1.76 14.12 -14.07
N VAL A 129 1.80 15.44 -14.23
CA VAL A 129 1.14 16.14 -15.34
C VAL A 129 1.45 15.49 -16.70
N GLY A 130 0.44 15.43 -17.57
CA GLY A 130 0.52 14.71 -18.86
C GLY A 130 0.21 13.22 -18.79
N THR A 131 -0.09 12.68 -17.61
CA THR A 131 -0.52 11.30 -17.38
C THR A 131 -2.04 11.18 -17.48
N GLY A 132 -2.57 10.20 -18.21
CA GLY A 132 -4.01 9.93 -18.27
C GLY A 132 -4.83 11.15 -18.71
N PHE A 133 -5.66 11.70 -17.82
CA PHE A 133 -6.40 12.94 -18.07
C PHE A 133 -5.68 14.22 -17.63
N SER A 134 -4.57 14.12 -16.88
CA SER A 134 -3.80 15.26 -16.41
C SER A 134 -3.16 16.03 -17.56
N THR A 135 -3.22 17.36 -17.50
CA THR A 135 -2.86 18.24 -18.62
C THR A 135 -1.57 19.00 -18.33
N ILE A 136 -0.86 19.38 -19.39
CA ILE A 136 0.30 20.28 -19.38
C ILE A 136 0.55 20.80 -20.79
N ASP A 137 1.17 21.97 -20.91
CA ASP A 137 1.76 22.42 -22.17
C ASP A 137 2.93 21.51 -22.58
N THR A 138 3.10 21.31 -23.88
CA THR A 138 3.98 20.26 -24.45
C THR A 138 5.48 20.44 -24.15
N ASP A 139 5.90 21.64 -23.75
CA ASP A 139 7.27 22.01 -23.42
C ASP A 139 7.53 22.06 -21.90
N SER A 140 6.55 21.64 -21.09
CA SER A 140 6.52 21.89 -19.65
C SER A 140 6.38 20.61 -18.82
N PHE A 141 6.72 19.45 -19.40
CA PHE A 141 6.83 18.18 -18.68
C PHE A 141 7.91 18.26 -17.60
N ILE A 142 7.74 17.48 -16.53
CA ILE A 142 8.71 17.39 -15.43
C ILE A 142 9.64 16.18 -15.62
N HIS A 143 10.79 16.22 -14.96
CA HIS A 143 11.91 15.31 -15.21
C HIS A 143 12.34 14.52 -13.97
N GLU A 144 12.14 15.08 -12.77
CA GLU A 144 12.72 14.54 -11.52
C GLU A 144 11.67 14.27 -10.43
N LEU A 145 12.00 13.38 -9.47
CA LEU A 145 11.09 12.99 -8.38
C LEU A 145 10.77 14.16 -7.44
N ASP A 146 11.69 15.09 -7.23
CA ASP A 146 11.43 16.28 -6.40
C ASP A 146 10.41 17.22 -7.07
N GLU A 147 10.48 17.39 -8.40
CA GLU A 147 9.50 18.18 -9.16
C GLU A 147 8.12 17.54 -9.09
N MET A 148 8.05 16.21 -9.27
CA MET A 148 6.81 15.43 -9.13
C MET A 148 6.24 15.56 -7.73
N THR A 149 7.09 15.47 -6.71
CA THR A 149 6.68 15.58 -5.31
C THR A 149 6.08 16.95 -5.01
N ASN A 150 6.74 18.03 -5.44
CA ASN A 150 6.25 19.40 -5.27
C ASN A 150 4.92 19.62 -6.00
N GLN A 151 4.79 19.05 -7.21
CA GLN A 151 3.54 19.08 -7.98
C GLN A 151 2.42 18.35 -7.24
N PHE A 152 2.71 17.19 -6.66
CA PHE A 152 1.75 16.41 -5.89
C PHE A 152 1.32 17.13 -4.59
N LEU A 153 2.26 17.78 -3.89
CA LEU A 153 1.92 18.62 -2.73
C LEU A 153 1.04 19.82 -3.13
N SER A 154 1.32 20.47 -4.26
CA SER A 154 0.46 21.53 -4.82
C SER A 154 -0.95 21.01 -5.09
N PHE A 155 -1.07 19.80 -5.64
CA PHE A 155 -2.37 19.13 -5.82
C PHE A 155 -3.09 18.92 -4.49
N LEU A 156 -2.42 18.39 -3.46
CA LEU A 156 -3.02 18.21 -2.13
C LEU A 156 -3.51 19.54 -1.55
N ASP A 157 -2.73 20.62 -1.70
CA ASP A 157 -3.12 21.95 -1.24
C ASP A 157 -4.37 22.48 -1.95
N GLN A 158 -4.53 22.22 -3.26
CA GLN A 158 -5.77 22.54 -3.97
C GLN A 158 -6.92 21.64 -3.55
N TYR A 159 -6.66 20.34 -3.40
CA TYR A 159 -7.65 19.34 -3.05
C TYR A 159 -8.29 19.65 -1.69
N ILE A 160 -7.49 20.02 -0.69
CA ILE A 160 -7.97 20.37 0.66
C ILE A 160 -8.86 21.63 0.65
N LYS A 161 -8.64 22.58 -0.28
CA LYS A 161 -9.53 23.75 -0.41
C LYS A 161 -10.93 23.35 -0.87
N VAL A 162 -11.03 22.29 -1.66
CA VAL A 162 -12.29 21.77 -2.21
C VAL A 162 -12.93 20.74 -1.28
N PHE A 163 -12.11 19.88 -0.67
CA PHE A 163 -12.47 18.76 0.20
C PHE A 163 -11.73 18.85 1.55
N PRO A 164 -12.08 19.84 2.40
CA PRO A 164 -11.38 20.10 3.66
C PRO A 164 -11.45 18.94 4.65
N GLU A 165 -12.42 18.03 4.51
CA GLU A 165 -12.54 16.81 5.31
C GLU A 165 -11.32 15.89 5.21
N LEU A 166 -10.49 16.02 4.16
CA LEU A 166 -9.25 15.24 4.06
C LEU A 166 -8.31 15.48 5.26
N LEU A 167 -8.33 16.68 5.85
CA LEU A 167 -7.55 17.00 7.06
C LEU A 167 -7.99 16.19 8.28
N GLU A 168 -9.23 15.72 8.30
CA GLU A 168 -9.73 14.90 9.40
C GLU A 168 -9.47 13.41 9.23
N ASN A 169 -9.25 12.97 8.00
CA ASN A 169 -9.10 11.56 7.66
C ASN A 169 -7.72 11.03 8.05
N ASP A 170 -7.67 9.76 8.46
CA ASP A 170 -6.42 9.00 8.42
C ASP A 170 -6.07 8.69 6.95
N ILE A 171 -4.89 9.13 6.50
CA ILE A 171 -4.46 9.03 5.11
C ILE A 171 -3.49 7.88 4.93
N TYR A 172 -3.69 7.11 3.87
CA TYR A 172 -2.79 6.04 3.43
C TYR A 172 -2.39 6.30 1.99
N LEU A 173 -1.09 6.26 1.70
CA LEU A 173 -0.58 6.29 0.33
C LEU A 173 -0.41 4.85 -0.14
N ALA A 174 -1.08 4.49 -1.22
CA ALA A 174 -1.00 3.17 -1.81
C ALA A 174 -0.72 3.26 -3.30
N GLY A 175 -0.15 2.21 -3.87
CA GLY A 175 0.12 2.16 -5.30
C GLY A 175 1.01 1.01 -5.68
N GLU A 176 1.42 1.01 -6.93
CA GLU A 176 2.17 -0.10 -7.50
C GLU A 176 3.28 0.32 -8.47
N SER A 177 4.19 -0.61 -8.78
CA SER A 177 5.19 -0.43 -9.82
C SER A 177 6.12 0.76 -9.53
N PHE A 178 6.29 1.70 -10.47
CA PHE A 178 7.04 2.93 -10.27
C PHE A 178 6.51 3.83 -9.12
N ALA A 179 5.29 3.58 -8.60
CA ALA A 179 4.85 4.22 -7.36
C ALA A 179 5.71 3.81 -6.14
N GLY A 180 6.50 2.76 -6.25
CA GLY A 180 7.60 2.47 -5.32
C GLY A 180 8.63 3.59 -5.21
N GLN A 181 8.79 4.42 -6.26
CA GLN A 181 9.56 5.67 -6.19
C GLN A 181 8.71 6.84 -5.68
N TYR A 182 7.49 6.99 -6.22
CA TYR A 182 6.62 8.15 -5.91
C TYR A 182 6.21 8.21 -4.44
N ILE A 183 5.74 7.10 -3.89
CA ILE A 183 5.10 7.06 -2.57
C ILE A 183 6.07 7.46 -1.46
N PRO A 184 7.31 6.93 -1.36
CA PRO A 184 8.24 7.36 -0.33
C PRO A 184 8.63 8.85 -0.42
N TYR A 185 8.80 9.37 -1.63
CA TYR A 185 9.09 10.78 -1.87
C TYR A 185 7.94 11.69 -1.40
N ILE A 186 6.70 11.36 -1.79
CA ILE A 186 5.49 12.07 -1.35
C ILE A 186 5.31 11.96 0.17
N ALA A 187 5.48 10.76 0.73
CA ALA A 187 5.31 10.49 2.16
C ALA A 187 6.26 11.34 3.01
N LYS A 188 7.55 11.38 2.63
CA LYS A 188 8.55 12.21 3.30
C LYS A 188 8.14 13.67 3.28
N ALA A 189 7.77 14.18 2.11
CA ALA A 189 7.41 15.58 1.96
C ALA A 189 6.12 15.95 2.71
N ILE A 190 5.13 15.05 2.82
CA ILE A 190 3.95 15.25 3.67
C ILE A 190 4.34 15.34 5.15
N LEU A 191 5.15 14.39 5.65
CA LEU A 191 5.56 14.35 7.06
C LEU A 191 6.38 15.59 7.45
N GLU A 192 7.21 16.10 6.54
CA GLU A 192 8.07 17.27 6.78
C GLU A 192 7.36 18.60 6.56
N GLN A 193 6.48 18.72 5.54
CA GLN A 193 5.98 20.00 5.06
C GLN A 193 4.46 20.17 5.21
N ARG A 194 3.70 19.10 5.46
CA ARG A 194 2.22 19.12 5.56
C ARG A 194 1.76 18.29 6.76
N SER A 195 2.34 18.54 7.93
CA SER A 195 2.04 17.80 9.18
C SER A 195 0.58 17.84 9.64
N ALA A 196 -0.24 18.75 9.09
CA ALA A 196 -1.70 18.76 9.31
C ALA A 196 -2.41 17.55 8.66
N LEU A 197 -1.82 16.95 7.61
CA LEU A 197 -2.31 15.72 7.01
C LEU A 197 -1.90 14.52 7.86
N LYS A 198 -2.88 13.72 8.29
CA LYS A 198 -2.66 12.56 9.17
C LYS A 198 -2.22 11.34 8.36
N LEU A 199 -1.00 11.37 7.80
CA LEU A 199 -0.44 10.22 7.10
C LEU A 199 -0.18 9.08 8.10
N ARG A 200 -0.82 7.92 7.88
CA ARG A 200 -0.81 6.77 8.80
C ARG A 200 -0.06 5.55 8.30
N GLY A 201 0.21 5.45 7.00
CA GLY A 201 0.98 4.33 6.48
C GLY A 201 1.03 4.27 4.96
N LEU A 202 1.91 3.41 4.47
CA LEU A 202 2.18 3.22 3.04
C LEU A 202 1.89 1.77 2.63
N LEU A 203 1.31 1.54 1.45
CA LEU A 203 1.13 0.21 0.86
C LEU A 203 1.67 0.20 -0.57
N ILE A 204 2.80 -0.46 -0.80
CA ILE A 204 3.48 -0.47 -2.10
C ILE A 204 3.48 -1.88 -2.68
N GLY A 205 2.74 -2.07 -3.77
CA GLY A 205 2.63 -3.34 -4.49
C GLY A 205 3.64 -3.45 -5.62
N ASN A 206 4.35 -4.57 -5.72
CA ASN A 206 5.25 -4.87 -6.84
C ASN A 206 6.11 -3.65 -7.24
N GLY A 207 6.71 -2.99 -6.23
CA GLY A 207 7.27 -1.66 -6.39
C GLY A 207 8.71 -1.64 -6.92
N LEU A 208 9.00 -0.79 -7.90
CA LEU A 208 10.38 -0.45 -8.25
C LEU A 208 10.94 0.49 -7.16
N ILE A 209 11.61 -0.06 -6.14
CA ILE A 209 12.13 0.70 -4.98
C ILE A 209 13.66 0.79 -5.03
N ASP A 210 14.32 -0.37 -5.16
CA ASP A 210 15.77 -0.49 -5.31
C ASP A 210 16.11 -1.09 -6.70
N PRO A 211 16.52 -0.25 -7.67
CA PRO A 211 16.89 -0.71 -9.00
C PRO A 211 18.00 -1.76 -8.99
N VAL A 212 18.94 -1.68 -8.04
CA VAL A 212 20.10 -2.58 -8.01
C VAL A 212 19.65 -4.02 -7.76
N THR A 213 18.82 -4.25 -6.75
CA THR A 213 18.29 -5.59 -6.47
C THR A 213 17.31 -6.06 -7.55
N ILE A 214 16.52 -5.15 -8.14
CA ILE A 214 15.61 -5.45 -9.25
C ILE A 214 16.38 -6.02 -10.45
N TYR A 215 17.35 -5.29 -11.01
CA TYR A 215 18.06 -5.77 -12.20
C TYR A 215 18.88 -7.04 -11.93
N LYS A 216 19.48 -7.17 -10.75
CA LYS A 216 20.23 -8.38 -10.34
C LYS A 216 19.34 -9.61 -10.18
N SER A 217 18.06 -9.43 -9.87
CA SER A 217 17.13 -10.53 -9.61
C SER A 217 16.60 -11.19 -10.90
N TYR A 218 16.58 -10.47 -12.03
CA TYR A 218 15.92 -10.95 -13.25
C TYR A 218 16.43 -12.30 -13.75
N LEU A 219 17.74 -12.44 -13.96
CA LEU A 219 18.32 -13.69 -14.46
C LEU A 219 18.13 -14.87 -13.50
N PRO A 220 18.45 -14.79 -12.19
CA PRO A 220 18.24 -15.92 -11.27
C PRO A 220 16.75 -16.25 -11.11
N PHE A 221 15.85 -15.26 -11.08
CA PHE A 221 14.40 -15.50 -11.04
C PHE A 221 13.92 -16.21 -12.31
N ALA A 222 14.37 -15.77 -13.49
CA ALA A 222 14.04 -16.39 -14.77
C ALA A 222 14.52 -17.84 -14.85
N VAL A 223 15.73 -18.14 -14.34
CA VAL A 223 16.24 -19.52 -14.28
C VAL A 223 15.41 -20.37 -13.32
N ALA A 224 15.10 -19.86 -12.12
CA ALA A 224 14.33 -20.58 -11.11
C ALA A 224 12.90 -20.91 -11.58
N ASN A 225 12.33 -20.05 -12.43
CA ASN A 225 11.00 -20.22 -13.02
C ASN A 225 11.01 -20.86 -14.41
N ASN A 226 12.13 -21.47 -14.83
CA ASN A 226 12.28 -22.16 -16.11
C ASN A 226 12.03 -21.28 -17.36
N LEU A 227 12.13 -19.95 -17.21
CA LEU A 227 12.13 -19.01 -18.33
C LEU A 227 13.49 -18.99 -19.03
N ILE A 228 14.57 -19.36 -18.36
CA ILE A 228 15.92 -19.46 -18.94
C ILE A 228 16.58 -20.76 -18.51
N ILE A 229 17.18 -21.48 -19.47
CA ILE A 229 17.97 -22.67 -19.18
C ILE A 229 19.36 -22.24 -18.73
N LYS A 230 19.74 -22.57 -17.49
CA LYS A 230 21.06 -22.28 -16.92
C LYS A 230 22.19 -22.82 -17.82
N ASN A 231 23.23 -22.02 -18.02
CA ASN A 231 24.39 -22.34 -18.87
C ASN A 231 24.05 -22.57 -20.37
N SER A 232 22.91 -22.08 -20.86
CA SER A 232 22.65 -22.00 -22.30
C SER A 232 23.33 -20.77 -22.92
N ASN A 233 23.45 -20.73 -24.25
CA ASN A 233 23.99 -19.55 -24.95
C ASN A 233 23.23 -18.25 -24.61
N LEU A 234 21.91 -18.34 -24.43
CA LEU A 234 21.09 -17.19 -24.02
C LEU A 234 21.37 -16.78 -22.57
N TYR A 235 21.48 -17.75 -21.67
CA TYR A 235 21.89 -17.48 -20.28
C TYR A 235 23.25 -16.75 -20.24
N ASP A 236 24.23 -17.23 -21.00
CA ASP A 236 25.56 -16.61 -21.03
C ASP A 236 25.53 -15.19 -21.60
N ARG A 237 24.69 -14.93 -22.61
CA ARG A 237 24.45 -13.59 -23.16
C ARG A 237 23.84 -12.66 -22.11
N ILE A 238 22.72 -13.05 -21.50
CA ILE A 238 22.05 -12.22 -20.49
C ILE A 238 22.97 -12.01 -19.27
N ASN A 239 23.79 -13.00 -18.90
CA ASN A 239 24.76 -12.85 -17.82
C ASN A 239 25.87 -11.81 -18.14
N ILE A 240 26.20 -11.59 -19.42
CA ILE A 240 27.09 -10.48 -19.83
C ILE A 240 26.36 -9.15 -19.65
N GLU A 241 25.09 -9.05 -20.05
CA GLU A 241 24.27 -7.85 -19.90
C GLU A 241 24.07 -7.50 -18.41
N VAL A 242 23.82 -8.49 -17.55
CA VAL A 242 23.76 -8.31 -16.10
C VAL A 242 25.06 -7.70 -15.59
N LYS A 243 26.23 -8.19 -16.01
CA LYS A 243 27.52 -7.61 -15.59
C LYS A 243 27.72 -6.18 -16.08
N GLN A 244 27.29 -5.87 -17.29
CA GLN A 244 27.34 -4.51 -17.85
C GLN A 244 26.45 -3.55 -17.06
N CYS A 245 25.23 -3.97 -16.76
CA CYS A 245 24.30 -3.27 -15.88
C CYS A 245 24.89 -3.04 -14.48
N GLU A 246 25.47 -4.08 -13.86
CA GLU A 246 26.14 -3.95 -12.56
C GLU A 246 27.31 -2.96 -12.59
N GLU A 247 28.10 -2.96 -13.66
CA GLU A 247 29.19 -2.01 -13.84
C GLU A 247 28.66 -0.57 -13.94
N ALA A 248 27.60 -0.34 -14.70
CA ALA A 248 26.96 0.97 -14.81
C ALA A 248 26.45 1.46 -13.44
N LEU A 249 25.67 0.63 -12.75
CA LEU A 249 25.11 0.93 -11.43
C LEU A 249 26.18 1.13 -10.34
N SER A 250 27.35 0.49 -10.48
CA SER A 250 28.47 0.69 -9.55
C SER A 250 29.10 2.09 -9.64
N LYS A 251 29.01 2.75 -10.80
CA LYS A 251 29.51 4.11 -11.01
C LYS A 251 28.53 5.13 -10.45
N GLN A 252 27.26 4.98 -10.80
CA GLN A 252 26.16 5.78 -10.30
C GLN A 252 24.86 4.98 -10.42
N VAL A 253 24.10 4.90 -9.32
CA VAL A 253 22.79 4.25 -9.35
C VAL A 253 21.78 5.23 -9.95
N HIS A 254 21.31 4.90 -11.15
CA HIS A 254 20.15 5.51 -11.78
C HIS A 254 18.91 4.64 -11.55
N ILE A 255 17.73 5.28 -11.39
CA ILE A 255 16.46 4.55 -11.22
C ILE A 255 16.13 3.76 -12.49
N LEU A 256 16.26 4.43 -13.62
CA LEU A 256 16.08 3.89 -14.96
C LEU A 256 17.46 3.86 -15.63
N GLU A 257 18.07 2.68 -15.69
CA GLU A 257 19.42 2.49 -16.20
C GLU A 257 19.37 1.78 -17.57
N GLU A 258 19.74 2.50 -18.63
CA GLU A 258 19.65 2.01 -20.00
C GLU A 258 20.51 0.76 -20.22
N ALA A 259 21.67 0.66 -19.57
CA ALA A 259 22.53 -0.51 -19.65
C ALA A 259 21.86 -1.80 -19.12
N CYS A 260 20.78 -1.67 -18.34
CA CYS A 260 20.06 -2.79 -17.76
C CYS A 260 18.83 -3.22 -18.58
N TYR A 261 18.35 -2.40 -19.52
CA TYR A 261 17.13 -2.68 -20.30
C TYR A 261 17.19 -3.99 -21.12
N PRO A 262 18.33 -4.35 -21.74
CA PRO A 262 18.41 -5.59 -22.52
C PRO A 262 18.10 -6.85 -21.71
N ILE A 263 18.40 -6.86 -20.40
CA ILE A 263 18.24 -8.05 -19.53
C ILE A 263 16.79 -8.54 -19.55
N LEU A 264 15.84 -7.64 -19.27
CA LEU A 264 14.42 -8.00 -19.23
C LEU A 264 13.92 -8.33 -20.64
N GLN A 265 14.34 -7.56 -21.65
CA GLN A 265 13.94 -7.75 -23.03
C GLN A 265 14.34 -9.14 -23.55
N GLU A 266 15.60 -9.55 -23.35
CA GLU A 266 16.10 -10.86 -23.76
C GLU A 266 15.39 -12.01 -23.02
N ILE A 267 15.07 -11.82 -21.74
CA ILE A 267 14.28 -12.82 -20.98
C ILE A 267 12.89 -13.00 -21.58
N VAL A 268 12.16 -11.91 -21.84
CA VAL A 268 10.77 -12.01 -22.29
C VAL A 268 10.65 -12.40 -23.76
N GLU A 269 11.54 -11.91 -24.64
CA GLU A 269 11.50 -12.16 -26.08
C GLU A 269 12.20 -13.47 -26.47
N ASN A 270 13.29 -13.84 -25.82
CA ASN A 270 14.13 -14.97 -26.22
C ASN A 270 14.14 -16.15 -25.22
N GLY A 271 13.48 -16.00 -24.06
CA GLY A 271 13.41 -17.03 -23.02
C GLY A 271 13.01 -18.43 -23.52
N ALA A 272 13.39 -19.45 -22.74
CA ALA A 272 13.37 -20.87 -23.02
C ALA A 272 12.13 -21.32 -23.81
N MET A 273 12.39 -21.61 -25.09
CA MET A 273 11.51 -22.27 -26.05
C MET A 273 11.31 -23.76 -25.72
N ASN A 274 10.92 -24.07 -24.48
CA ASN A 274 10.68 -25.44 -24.05
C ASN A 274 9.31 -25.96 -24.58
N ASN A 275 9.09 -27.27 -24.55
CA ASN A 275 7.95 -27.94 -25.18
C ASN A 275 6.55 -27.52 -24.63
N HIS A 276 6.48 -26.65 -23.63
CA HIS A 276 5.25 -25.99 -23.17
C HIS A 276 4.97 -24.64 -23.84
N HIS A 277 5.96 -24.04 -24.49
CA HIS A 277 5.86 -22.74 -25.17
C HIS A 277 6.54 -22.78 -26.55
N LYS A 278 5.96 -23.52 -27.50
CA LYS A 278 6.30 -23.47 -28.95
C LYS A 278 6.01 -22.10 -29.60
N LYS A 279 5.92 -21.01 -28.84
CA LYS A 279 5.18 -19.79 -29.20
C LYS A 279 6.03 -18.64 -29.75
N ASN A 280 7.35 -18.59 -29.51
CA ASN A 280 8.20 -17.56 -30.15
C ASN A 280 8.35 -17.79 -31.67
N GLN A 281 8.04 -19.00 -32.15
CA GLN A 281 7.96 -19.29 -33.60
C GLN A 281 6.81 -18.56 -34.30
N GLU A 282 5.89 -17.93 -33.54
CA GLU A 282 4.72 -17.18 -34.03
C GLU A 282 4.75 -15.69 -33.64
N GLY A 283 5.91 -15.14 -33.25
CA GLY A 283 6.03 -13.72 -32.85
C GLY A 283 5.43 -13.42 -31.48
N ARG A 284 5.47 -14.39 -30.56
CA ARG A 284 5.00 -14.25 -29.16
C ARG A 284 6.18 -14.11 -28.19
N CYS A 285 5.91 -13.60 -27.00
CA CYS A 285 6.85 -13.42 -25.89
C CYS A 285 6.15 -13.66 -24.54
N PHE A 286 6.94 -13.79 -23.47
CA PHE A 286 6.39 -13.83 -22.10
C PHE A 286 5.77 -12.49 -21.73
N ASN A 287 4.70 -12.52 -20.95
CA ASN A 287 4.15 -11.32 -20.33
C ASN A 287 5.01 -10.95 -19.11
N MET A 288 5.63 -9.77 -19.12
CA MET A 288 6.49 -9.29 -18.04
C MET A 288 5.76 -9.09 -16.70
N TYR A 289 4.43 -8.93 -16.74
CA TYR A 289 3.58 -8.73 -15.56
C TYR A 289 3.09 -10.05 -14.95
N ASP A 290 3.06 -11.14 -15.72
CA ASP A 290 2.72 -12.49 -15.26
C ASP A 290 3.40 -13.53 -16.14
N ILE A 291 4.44 -14.18 -15.61
CA ILE A 291 5.27 -15.12 -16.38
C ILE A 291 4.54 -16.40 -16.82
N ARG A 292 3.30 -16.63 -16.35
CA ARG A 292 2.44 -17.73 -16.78
C ARG A 292 1.69 -17.40 -18.07
N LEU A 293 1.64 -16.11 -18.44
CA LEU A 293 0.94 -15.60 -19.60
C LEU A 293 1.92 -15.26 -20.73
N ASP A 294 1.36 -15.12 -21.93
CA ASP A 294 2.10 -14.79 -23.14
C ASP A 294 1.38 -13.71 -23.96
N ASP A 295 2.15 -12.91 -24.68
CA ASP A 295 1.69 -11.77 -25.49
C ASP A 295 2.43 -11.72 -26.83
N THR A 296 2.12 -10.76 -27.69
CA THR A 296 2.82 -10.52 -28.97
C THR A 296 4.05 -9.65 -28.79
N ILE A 297 5.10 -9.90 -29.58
CA ILE A 297 6.24 -8.98 -29.71
C ILE A 297 5.79 -7.74 -30.50
N PRO A 298 6.15 -6.50 -30.09
CA PRO A 298 7.02 -6.13 -28.96
C PRO A 298 6.25 -5.72 -27.68
N GLU A 299 4.99 -6.12 -27.53
CA GLU A 299 4.14 -5.70 -26.42
C GLU A 299 4.48 -6.43 -25.11
N CYS A 300 4.70 -7.75 -25.17
CA CYS A 300 5.24 -8.58 -24.08
C CYS A 300 4.64 -8.31 -22.68
N GLY A 301 3.33 -8.06 -22.64
CA GLY A 301 2.57 -7.73 -21.44
C GLY A 301 1.80 -6.42 -21.55
N ARG A 302 2.15 -5.51 -22.45
CA ARG A 302 1.44 -4.22 -22.61
C ARG A 302 -0.01 -4.35 -23.07
N ASN A 303 -0.38 -5.47 -23.71
CA ASN A 303 -1.79 -5.75 -24.05
C ASN A 303 -2.61 -6.30 -22.87
N TRP A 304 -1.97 -6.58 -21.73
CA TRP A 304 -2.60 -7.15 -20.54
C TRP A 304 -2.91 -6.06 -19.49
N PRO A 305 -4.01 -6.20 -18.71
CA PRO A 305 -5.03 -7.24 -18.81
C PRO A 305 -5.98 -7.10 -20.02
N PRO A 306 -6.66 -8.18 -20.47
CA PRO A 306 -7.53 -8.15 -21.65
C PRO A 306 -8.64 -7.07 -21.63
N GLU A 307 -9.10 -6.68 -20.44
CA GLU A 307 -10.13 -5.67 -20.19
C GLU A 307 -9.63 -4.24 -20.41
N LEU A 308 -8.32 -4.01 -20.49
CA LEU A 308 -7.71 -2.70 -20.71
C LEU A 308 -8.28 -2.00 -21.95
N LYS A 309 -8.59 -2.75 -23.01
CA LYS A 309 -9.23 -2.20 -24.22
C LYS A 309 -10.64 -1.67 -23.97
N TYR A 310 -11.39 -2.26 -23.03
CA TYR A 310 -12.72 -1.80 -22.65
C TYR A 310 -12.62 -0.51 -21.83
N VAL A 311 -11.70 -0.46 -20.86
CA VAL A 311 -11.40 0.75 -20.09
C VAL A 311 -10.96 1.89 -21.02
N THR A 312 -10.05 1.61 -21.94
CA THR A 312 -9.55 2.60 -22.93
C THR A 312 -10.69 3.15 -23.78
N SER A 313 -11.53 2.26 -24.33
CA SER A 313 -12.66 2.66 -25.17
C SER A 313 -13.68 3.47 -24.37
N TYR A 314 -13.94 3.08 -23.12
CA TYR A 314 -14.89 3.73 -22.24
C TYR A 314 -14.45 5.14 -21.84
N LEU A 315 -13.22 5.30 -21.33
CA LEU A 315 -12.69 6.59 -20.87
C LEU A 315 -12.49 7.59 -22.01
N ARG A 316 -12.44 7.13 -23.26
CA ARG A 316 -12.38 8.00 -24.46
C ARG A 316 -13.75 8.46 -24.95
N ARG A 317 -14.85 7.94 -24.44
CA ARG A 317 -16.19 8.40 -24.84
C ARG A 317 -16.44 9.82 -24.35
N GLN A 318 -17.08 10.63 -25.20
CA GLN A 318 -17.32 12.04 -24.87
C GLN A 318 -18.35 12.22 -23.74
N ASP A 319 -19.36 11.35 -23.65
CA ASP A 319 -20.34 11.38 -22.56
C ASP A 319 -19.70 11.04 -21.21
N VAL A 320 -18.85 10.01 -21.17
CA VAL A 320 -18.05 9.65 -19.99
C VAL A 320 -17.16 10.81 -19.57
N LYS A 321 -16.38 11.38 -20.50
CA LYS A 321 -15.51 12.54 -20.23
C LYS A 321 -16.30 13.73 -19.65
N SER A 322 -17.46 14.04 -20.21
CA SER A 322 -18.32 15.11 -19.71
C SER A 322 -18.84 14.83 -18.30
N SER A 323 -19.20 13.56 -17.98
CA SER A 323 -19.60 13.16 -16.63
C SER A 323 -18.52 13.36 -15.55
N ILE A 324 -17.24 13.29 -15.93
CA ILE A 324 -16.09 13.51 -15.04
C ILE A 324 -15.43 14.88 -15.23
N HIS A 325 -16.19 15.84 -15.79
CA HIS A 325 -15.77 17.23 -15.94
C HIS A 325 -14.55 17.46 -16.85
N ILE A 326 -14.24 16.52 -17.74
CA ILE A 326 -13.23 16.68 -18.80
C ILE A 326 -13.90 17.20 -20.07
N ASN A 327 -14.14 18.51 -20.09
CA ASN A 327 -14.84 19.17 -21.19
C ASN A 327 -13.95 19.48 -22.41
N ASP A 328 -12.63 19.56 -22.24
CA ASP A 328 -11.72 19.74 -23.37
C ASP A 328 -11.66 18.45 -24.22
N LYS A 329 -12.09 18.57 -25.47
CA LYS A 329 -12.10 17.47 -26.45
C LYS A 329 -10.69 17.05 -26.86
N LYS A 330 -9.68 17.91 -26.69
CA LYS A 330 -8.28 17.61 -27.02
C LYS A 330 -7.63 16.64 -26.03
N VAL A 331 -8.14 16.59 -24.79
CA VAL A 331 -7.65 15.64 -23.77
C VAL A 331 -8.10 14.24 -24.15
N ILE A 332 -7.18 13.37 -24.56
CA ILE A 332 -7.47 11.98 -24.90
C ILE A 332 -6.81 11.11 -23.85
N TRP A 333 -7.61 10.29 -23.17
CA TRP A 333 -7.07 9.35 -22.19
C TRP A 333 -6.16 8.32 -22.88
N THR A 334 -5.00 8.10 -22.30
CA THR A 334 -4.10 6.98 -22.62
C THR A 334 -3.74 6.27 -21.32
N GLN A 335 -3.49 4.96 -21.42
CA GLN A 335 -3.07 4.15 -20.28
C GLN A 335 -1.75 4.69 -19.70
N CYS A 336 -0.74 4.81 -20.54
CA CYS A 336 0.55 5.38 -20.20
C CYS A 336 0.95 6.44 -21.23
N SER A 337 1.54 7.54 -20.75
CA SER A 337 1.94 8.66 -21.58
C SER A 337 3.39 8.49 -22.04
N SER A 338 3.61 8.23 -23.33
CA SER A 338 4.96 8.12 -23.89
C SER A 338 5.76 9.42 -23.73
N SER A 339 5.10 10.58 -23.75
CA SER A 339 5.77 11.86 -23.49
C SER A 339 6.31 11.94 -22.07
N VAL A 340 5.52 11.49 -21.08
CA VAL A 340 6.00 11.42 -19.68
C VAL A 340 7.11 10.38 -19.54
N GLN A 341 6.96 9.18 -20.12
CA GLN A 341 7.99 8.14 -20.07
C GLN A 341 9.34 8.59 -20.66
N ASN A 342 9.30 9.36 -21.75
CA ASN A 342 10.51 9.84 -22.41
C ASN A 342 11.18 11.03 -21.70
N THR A 343 10.43 11.80 -20.91
CA THR A 343 10.92 13.03 -20.27
C THR A 343 11.22 12.85 -18.78
N PHE A 344 10.44 12.03 -18.09
CA PHE A 344 10.59 11.72 -16.67
C PHE A 344 11.60 10.58 -16.47
N THR A 345 12.89 10.90 -16.61
CA THR A 345 13.96 9.91 -16.44
C THR A 345 14.43 9.78 -15.00
N ALA A 346 14.13 10.77 -14.15
CA ALA A 346 14.59 10.85 -12.76
C ALA A 346 16.11 10.64 -12.63
N SER A 347 16.87 11.17 -13.58
CA SER A 347 18.29 10.90 -13.79
C SER A 347 19.18 11.35 -12.63
N HIS A 348 18.76 12.39 -11.90
CA HIS A 348 19.48 12.96 -10.77
C HIS A 348 18.88 12.58 -9.41
N SER A 349 17.63 12.12 -9.40
CA SER A 349 16.94 11.62 -8.22
C SER A 349 17.60 10.35 -7.67
N LYS A 350 17.53 10.16 -6.35
CA LYS A 350 18.03 8.93 -5.71
C LYS A 350 16.90 7.90 -5.63
N PRO A 351 17.18 6.60 -5.79
CA PRO A 351 16.15 5.59 -5.60
C PRO A 351 15.55 5.65 -4.19
N SER A 352 14.24 5.46 -4.10
CA SER A 352 13.44 5.65 -2.90
C SER A 352 13.79 4.73 -1.73
N ILE A 353 14.55 3.65 -1.96
CA ILE A 353 15.08 2.78 -0.89
C ILE A 353 15.78 3.58 0.22
N ILE A 354 16.46 4.69 -0.12
CA ILE A 354 17.16 5.51 0.87
C ILE A 354 16.22 6.24 1.84
N LEU A 355 14.93 6.36 1.49
CA LEU A 355 13.93 7.08 2.28
C LEU A 355 13.18 6.13 3.23
N LEU A 356 13.13 4.83 2.94
CA LEU A 356 12.36 3.86 3.72
C LEU A 356 12.79 3.78 5.20
N PRO A 357 14.09 3.79 5.56
CA PRO A 357 14.49 3.73 6.97
C PRO A 357 13.95 4.87 7.83
N ASP A 358 13.92 6.10 7.30
CA ASP A 358 13.42 7.28 8.02
C ASP A 358 11.88 7.31 8.07
N LEU A 359 11.22 6.80 7.04
CA LEU A 359 9.77 6.63 7.04
C LEU A 359 9.32 5.57 8.05
N LEU A 360 10.04 4.45 8.14
CA LEU A 360 9.76 3.35 9.08
C LEU A 360 9.93 3.73 10.56
N GLN A 361 10.65 4.82 10.85
CA GLN A 361 10.72 5.39 12.21
C GLN A 361 9.41 6.09 12.60
N GLN A 362 8.61 6.54 11.63
CA GLN A 362 7.46 7.40 11.85
C GLN A 362 6.13 6.71 11.59
N ILE A 363 6.06 5.90 10.53
CA ILE A 363 4.83 5.27 10.06
C ILE A 363 5.06 3.81 9.61
N PRO A 364 4.05 2.94 9.72
CA PRO A 364 4.12 1.59 9.20
C PRO A 364 4.07 1.55 7.66
N ILE A 365 4.76 0.57 7.08
CA ILE A 365 4.82 0.33 5.63
C ILE A 365 4.50 -1.15 5.36
N ILE A 366 3.61 -1.38 4.40
CA ILE A 366 3.46 -2.69 3.74
C ILE A 366 4.14 -2.62 2.38
N LEU A 367 5.07 -3.55 2.17
CA LEU A 367 5.53 -3.92 0.83
C LEU A 367 4.86 -5.26 0.48
N TYR A 368 4.20 -5.34 -0.67
CA TYR A 368 3.59 -6.58 -1.12
C TYR A 368 3.97 -6.90 -2.55
N SER A 369 4.06 -8.19 -2.89
CA SER A 369 4.47 -8.64 -4.22
C SER A 369 3.63 -9.82 -4.67
N GLY A 370 3.25 -9.84 -5.94
CA GLY A 370 2.77 -11.05 -6.60
C GLY A 370 3.91 -12.02 -6.93
N GLU A 371 3.65 -13.31 -6.75
CA GLU A 371 4.60 -14.40 -6.98
C GLU A 371 5.11 -14.48 -8.42
N TYR A 372 4.27 -14.18 -9.41
CA TYR A 372 4.54 -14.40 -10.83
C TYR A 372 4.86 -13.12 -11.61
N ASP A 373 5.03 -11.99 -10.94
CA ASP A 373 5.56 -10.77 -11.56
C ASP A 373 7.05 -10.93 -11.87
N LEU A 374 7.47 -10.63 -13.10
CA LEU A 374 8.88 -10.59 -13.48
C LEU A 374 9.45 -9.18 -13.32
N LEU A 375 8.70 -8.16 -13.76
CA LEU A 375 9.13 -6.78 -13.85
C LEU A 375 9.56 -6.21 -12.49
N CYS A 376 8.78 -6.47 -11.44
CA CYS A 376 9.12 -6.09 -10.07
C CYS A 376 9.04 -7.32 -9.15
N ASN A 377 9.74 -8.38 -9.58
CA ASN A 377 9.64 -9.69 -8.96
C ASN A 377 9.97 -9.68 -7.46
N HIS A 378 9.33 -10.61 -6.77
CA HIS A 378 9.37 -10.67 -5.31
C HIS A 378 10.78 -10.97 -4.76
N TRP A 379 11.68 -11.60 -5.54
CA TRP A 379 13.05 -11.88 -5.11
C TRP A 379 13.86 -10.59 -4.92
N ALA A 380 13.64 -9.60 -5.78
CA ALA A 380 14.26 -8.29 -5.64
C ALA A 380 13.84 -7.61 -4.32
N ILE A 381 12.53 -7.63 -4.03
CA ILE A 381 11.99 -7.00 -2.81
C ILE A 381 12.48 -7.72 -1.56
N GLU A 382 12.48 -9.06 -1.56
CA GLU A 382 13.02 -9.85 -0.44
C GLU A 382 14.52 -9.55 -0.23
N ALA A 383 15.33 -9.53 -1.30
CA ALA A 383 16.76 -9.22 -1.21
C ALA A 383 17.04 -7.79 -0.75
N MET A 384 16.25 -6.82 -1.23
CA MET A 384 16.30 -5.43 -0.80
C MET A 384 16.04 -5.31 0.71
N ILE A 385 14.98 -5.95 1.20
CA ILE A 385 14.63 -5.92 2.62
C ILE A 385 15.74 -6.57 3.44
N ASP A 386 16.24 -7.74 3.02
CA ASP A 386 17.30 -8.47 3.72
C ASP A 386 18.59 -7.64 3.87
N GLY A 387 18.90 -6.76 2.90
CA GLY A 387 20.03 -5.82 2.96
C GLY A 387 19.74 -4.49 3.66
N MET A 388 18.47 -4.11 3.84
CA MET A 388 18.08 -2.81 4.38
C MET A 388 18.30 -2.74 5.89
N ILE A 389 18.82 -1.61 6.35
CA ILE A 389 18.98 -1.29 7.77
C ILE A 389 17.96 -0.23 8.14
N TRP A 390 17.12 -0.51 9.14
CA TRP A 390 16.19 0.45 9.74
C TRP A 390 16.07 0.17 11.22
N ASN A 391 15.65 1.13 12.04
CA ASN A 391 15.32 0.90 13.47
C ASN A 391 16.34 0.01 14.23
N ASN A 392 17.65 0.24 14.02
CA ASN A 392 18.79 -0.44 14.66
C ASN A 392 19.00 -1.94 14.33
N GLY A 393 18.66 -2.38 13.12
CA GLY A 393 18.93 -3.75 12.69
C GLY A 393 18.68 -3.97 11.21
N THR A 394 19.18 -5.09 10.71
CA THR A 394 19.22 -5.41 9.28
C THR A 394 18.19 -6.48 8.93
N GLY A 395 17.47 -6.29 7.84
CA GLY A 395 16.42 -7.21 7.42
C GLY A 395 15.39 -7.43 8.53
N PHE A 396 14.74 -8.58 8.53
CA PHE A 396 13.71 -8.89 9.51
C PHE A 396 14.25 -9.37 10.87
N ASP A 397 15.45 -8.95 11.29
CA ASP A 397 15.95 -9.15 12.66
C ASP A 397 15.12 -8.31 13.66
N PHE A 398 14.83 -8.87 14.85
CA PHE A 398 14.24 -8.18 15.99
C PHE A 398 15.24 -7.35 16.82
N ASN A 399 16.42 -7.05 16.28
CA ASN A 399 17.56 -6.39 16.95
C ASN A 399 18.19 -7.23 18.07
N ASN A 400 18.07 -8.55 17.99
CA ASN A 400 18.63 -9.47 18.98
C ASN A 400 19.23 -10.74 18.34
N GLY A 401 19.43 -10.74 17.02
CA GLY A 401 19.89 -11.90 16.26
C GLY A 401 18.80 -12.92 15.96
N THR A 402 17.54 -12.65 16.35
CA THR A 402 16.39 -13.50 16.03
C THR A 402 15.63 -12.91 14.86
N LEU A 403 15.46 -13.71 13.82
CA LEU A 403 14.69 -13.36 12.64
C LEU A 403 13.19 -13.50 12.88
N SER A 404 12.40 -12.53 12.41
CA SER A 404 10.95 -12.62 12.36
C SER A 404 10.52 -13.85 11.56
N PRO A 405 9.53 -14.64 12.05
CA PRO A 405 9.07 -15.83 11.36
C PRO A 405 8.46 -15.48 10.00
N LYS A 406 8.63 -16.37 9.02
CA LYS A 406 7.97 -16.30 7.72
C LYS A 406 6.69 -17.14 7.83
N ASP A 407 5.59 -16.48 8.15
CA ASP A 407 4.31 -17.14 8.41
C ASP A 407 3.47 -17.24 7.14
N SER A 408 2.60 -18.24 7.05
CA SER A 408 1.54 -18.26 6.06
C SER A 408 0.37 -17.41 6.54
N TRP A 409 -0.22 -16.61 5.65
CA TRP A 409 -1.46 -15.90 5.95
C TRP A 409 -2.63 -16.55 5.21
N ILE A 410 -3.76 -16.68 5.92
CA ILE A 410 -4.92 -17.45 5.46
C ILE A 410 -6.10 -16.49 5.21
N VAL A 411 -6.67 -16.57 4.01
CA VAL A 411 -7.88 -15.84 3.62
C VAL A 411 -8.90 -16.86 3.12
N ASP A 412 -10.12 -16.79 3.64
CA ASP A 412 -11.22 -17.72 3.31
C ASP A 412 -10.87 -19.22 3.44
N GLY A 413 -9.93 -19.56 4.34
CA GLY A 413 -9.50 -20.94 4.58
C GLY A 413 -8.36 -21.44 3.69
N GLU A 414 -7.87 -20.61 2.76
CA GLU A 414 -6.74 -20.94 1.87
C GLU A 414 -5.49 -20.13 2.20
N SER A 415 -4.31 -20.72 2.01
CA SER A 415 -3.04 -19.99 2.09
C SER A 415 -2.98 -18.95 0.98
N ALA A 416 -2.97 -17.67 1.37
CA ALA A 416 -2.89 -16.54 0.45
C ALA A 416 -1.44 -16.15 0.12
N GLY A 417 -0.48 -16.72 0.86
CA GLY A 417 0.96 -16.54 0.63
C GLY A 417 1.73 -16.43 1.92
N LEU A 418 2.74 -15.56 1.95
CA LEU A 418 3.66 -15.42 3.08
C LEU A 418 3.57 -14.01 3.66
N ILE A 419 3.65 -13.89 4.97
CA ILE A 419 3.70 -12.62 5.70
C ILE A 419 4.89 -12.61 6.64
N ARG A 420 5.54 -11.45 6.74
CA ARG A 420 6.64 -11.23 7.67
C ARG A 420 6.64 -9.79 8.13
N SER A 421 6.75 -9.57 9.44
CA SER A 421 6.71 -8.22 10.01
C SER A 421 7.83 -8.01 11.02
N ALA A 422 8.51 -6.86 10.93
CA ALA A 422 9.40 -6.39 11.98
C ALA A 422 9.50 -4.86 11.93
N ARG A 423 9.46 -4.23 13.12
CA ARG A 423 9.90 -2.84 13.30
C ARG A 423 9.23 -1.87 12.30
N ASN A 424 7.90 -1.92 12.23
CA ASN A 424 7.00 -1.16 11.35
C ASN A 424 6.99 -1.53 9.85
N LEU A 425 7.87 -2.44 9.40
CA LEU A 425 7.80 -2.99 8.05
C LEU A 425 7.03 -4.32 8.07
N THR A 426 6.09 -4.47 7.15
CA THR A 426 5.46 -5.76 6.83
C THR A 426 5.68 -6.07 5.36
N TYR A 427 6.14 -7.28 5.07
CA TYR A 427 6.24 -7.82 3.73
C TYR A 427 5.20 -8.93 3.52
N MET A 428 4.53 -8.90 2.36
CA MET A 428 3.54 -9.90 1.97
C MET A 428 3.78 -10.42 0.56
N LEU A 429 4.04 -11.72 0.44
CA LEU A 429 4.02 -12.41 -0.85
C LEU A 429 2.61 -12.94 -1.10
N PHE A 430 2.05 -12.65 -2.28
CA PHE A 430 0.75 -13.14 -2.74
C PHE A 430 0.97 -14.31 -3.69
N TYR A 431 0.66 -15.52 -3.23
CA TYR A 431 0.77 -16.70 -4.07
C TYR A 431 -0.19 -16.64 -5.25
N GLY A 432 0.33 -16.97 -6.42
CA GLY A 432 -0.42 -17.00 -7.67
C GLY A 432 -0.75 -15.65 -8.27
N ALA A 433 -0.26 -14.54 -7.73
CA ALA A 433 -0.58 -13.19 -8.22
C ALA A 433 0.46 -12.65 -9.20
N SER A 434 0.01 -11.77 -10.10
CA SER A 434 0.79 -11.04 -11.10
C SER A 434 1.35 -9.73 -10.52
N HIS A 435 1.81 -8.84 -11.40
CA HIS A 435 2.17 -7.46 -11.07
C HIS A 435 1.01 -6.67 -10.43
N MET A 436 -0.22 -6.87 -10.90
CA MET A 436 -1.42 -6.20 -10.37
C MET A 436 -2.13 -7.10 -9.36
N VAL A 437 -1.57 -7.23 -8.15
CA VAL A 437 -2.12 -8.10 -7.10
C VAL A 437 -3.63 -7.91 -6.84
N PRO A 438 -4.18 -6.68 -6.77
CA PRO A 438 -5.61 -6.49 -6.56
C PRO A 438 -6.48 -6.87 -7.78
N TYR A 439 -5.90 -6.94 -8.97
CA TYR A 439 -6.58 -7.48 -10.16
C TYR A 439 -6.79 -9.00 -10.02
N ASP A 440 -5.76 -9.75 -9.64
CA ASP A 440 -5.87 -11.22 -9.52
C ASP A 440 -6.66 -11.67 -8.28
N TYR A 441 -6.41 -11.03 -7.14
CA TYR A 441 -7.02 -11.40 -5.85
C TYR A 441 -7.61 -10.20 -5.12
N PRO A 442 -8.72 -9.63 -5.63
CA PRO A 442 -9.34 -8.43 -5.09
C PRO A 442 -9.75 -8.61 -3.61
N ARG A 443 -10.31 -9.77 -3.23
CA ARG A 443 -10.70 -10.05 -1.84
C ARG A 443 -9.50 -10.19 -0.90
N ARG A 444 -8.39 -10.80 -1.36
CA ARG A 444 -7.16 -10.97 -0.56
C ARG A 444 -6.46 -9.63 -0.35
N SER A 445 -6.37 -8.79 -1.39
CA SER A 445 -5.76 -7.46 -1.29
C SER A 445 -6.57 -6.54 -0.36
N ARG A 446 -7.91 -6.59 -0.41
CA ARG A 446 -8.76 -5.87 0.54
C ARG A 446 -8.60 -6.36 1.97
N PHE A 447 -8.49 -7.67 2.18
CA PHE A 447 -8.23 -8.21 3.50
C PHE A 447 -6.92 -7.68 4.08
N MET A 448 -5.85 -7.63 3.27
CA MET A 448 -4.58 -6.98 3.65
C MET A 448 -4.80 -5.51 4.07
N LEU A 449 -5.50 -4.71 3.27
CA LEU A 449 -5.81 -3.32 3.63
C LEU A 449 -6.54 -3.25 4.98
N HIS A 450 -7.57 -4.07 5.18
CA HIS A 450 -8.37 -4.05 6.41
C HIS A 450 -7.53 -4.37 7.66
N GLN A 451 -6.61 -5.33 7.55
CA GLN A 451 -5.67 -5.63 8.64
C GLN A 451 -4.75 -4.44 8.90
N PHE A 452 -4.25 -3.81 7.84
CA PHE A 452 -3.33 -2.68 7.95
C PHE A 452 -3.95 -1.45 8.62
N ILE A 453 -5.17 -1.08 8.21
CA ILE A 453 -5.89 0.06 8.78
C ILE A 453 -6.54 -0.26 10.14
N GLN A 454 -6.33 -1.47 10.65
CA GLN A 454 -6.88 -1.99 11.90
C GLN A 454 -8.39 -1.81 11.99
N LEU A 455 -9.10 -2.19 10.93
CA LEU A 455 -10.55 -2.03 10.84
C LEU A 455 -11.24 -2.86 11.94
N ASP A 456 -11.94 -2.19 12.86
CA ASP A 456 -12.70 -2.89 13.90
C ASP A 456 -14.04 -3.42 13.35
N LEU A 457 -13.98 -4.64 12.85
CA LEU A 457 -15.12 -5.34 12.25
C LEU A 457 -16.11 -5.88 13.31
N ILE A 458 -15.76 -5.89 14.60
CA ILE A 458 -16.63 -6.42 15.68
C ILE A 458 -17.80 -5.46 15.94
N SER A 459 -17.65 -4.19 15.58
CA SER A 459 -18.65 -3.14 15.79
C SER A 459 -19.83 -3.13 14.79
N PHE A 460 -19.86 -4.02 13.78
CA PHE A 460 -20.85 -3.94 12.67
C PHE A 460 -21.82 -5.15 12.55
N PRO A 461 -23.06 -4.95 12.03
CA PRO A 461 -24.18 -5.88 12.22
C PRO A 461 -24.21 -7.12 11.31
N ASP A 462 -23.40 -7.17 10.24
CA ASP A 462 -23.44 -8.26 9.26
C ASP A 462 -22.75 -9.53 9.77
N THR A 463 -23.56 -10.56 10.03
CA THR A 463 -23.15 -11.87 10.54
C THR A 463 -22.32 -12.70 9.55
N THR A 464 -22.40 -12.41 8.25
CA THR A 464 -21.76 -13.21 7.20
C THR A 464 -20.29 -12.88 7.09
N THR A 465 -19.97 -11.59 7.08
CA THR A 465 -18.60 -11.07 7.11
C THR A 465 -17.91 -11.39 8.45
N ARG A 466 -18.66 -11.37 9.55
CA ARG A 466 -18.16 -11.74 10.89
C ARG A 466 -17.70 -13.21 10.96
N LYS A 467 -18.45 -14.15 10.38
CA LYS A 467 -18.11 -15.58 10.35
C LYS A 467 -16.85 -15.90 9.54
N ASN A 468 -16.65 -15.24 8.39
CA ASN A 468 -15.48 -15.51 7.54
C ASN A 468 -14.17 -14.97 8.15
N ILE A 469 -14.25 -13.95 9.00
CA ILE A 469 -13.10 -13.32 9.66
C ILE A 469 -12.79 -13.95 11.03
N GLU A 470 -13.79 -14.51 11.73
CA GLU A 470 -13.59 -15.28 12.96
C GLU A 470 -12.73 -16.54 12.77
N VAL A 471 -12.76 -17.16 11.58
CA VAL A 471 -11.98 -18.38 11.30
C VAL A 471 -10.47 -18.09 11.21
N SER A 472 -10.08 -16.90 10.73
CA SER A 472 -8.67 -16.51 10.58
C SER A 472 -8.03 -16.04 11.91
N THR A 473 -8.80 -15.41 12.80
CA THR A 473 -8.30 -14.86 14.08
C THR A 473 -8.28 -15.86 15.24
N ARG A 474 -9.08 -16.93 15.18
CA ARG A 474 -9.04 -18.00 16.22
C ARG A 474 -7.74 -18.79 16.21
N LEU A 475 -7.06 -18.92 15.07
CA LEU A 475 -5.82 -19.69 14.99
C LEU A 475 -4.67 -18.99 15.74
N THR A 476 -4.52 -17.67 15.59
CA THR A 476 -3.49 -16.88 16.29
C THR A 476 -3.75 -16.76 17.79
N ARG A 477 -5.01 -16.61 18.22
CA ARG A 477 -5.35 -16.60 19.66
C ARG A 477 -5.22 -17.97 20.32
N HIS A 478 -5.60 -19.07 19.65
CA HIS A 478 -5.40 -20.41 20.22
C HIS A 478 -3.93 -20.79 20.31
N ILE A 479 -3.09 -20.40 19.36
CA ILE A 479 -1.64 -20.61 19.45
C ILE A 479 -1.05 -19.79 20.61
N ALA A 480 -1.40 -18.51 20.74
CA ALA A 480 -0.93 -17.68 21.85
C ALA A 480 -1.39 -18.20 23.23
N PHE A 481 -2.64 -18.65 23.34
CA PHE A 481 -3.18 -19.21 24.59
C PHE A 481 -2.56 -20.58 24.91
N SER A 482 -2.31 -21.41 23.91
CA SER A 482 -1.63 -22.71 24.08
C SER A 482 -0.18 -22.54 24.50
N VAL A 483 0.55 -21.57 23.91
CA VAL A 483 1.92 -21.22 24.30
C VAL A 483 1.95 -20.70 25.74
N LEU A 484 1.00 -19.85 26.13
CA LEU A 484 0.89 -19.36 27.51
C LEU A 484 0.65 -20.51 28.52
N ILE A 485 -0.24 -21.46 28.20
CA ILE A 485 -0.48 -22.64 29.04
C ILE A 485 0.79 -23.48 29.17
N VAL A 486 1.51 -23.72 28.07
CA VAL A 486 2.77 -24.48 28.08
C VAL A 486 3.81 -23.78 28.97
N ILE A 487 3.95 -22.46 28.89
CA ILE A 487 4.85 -21.69 29.74
C ILE A 487 4.46 -21.82 31.22
N ILE A 488 3.17 -21.71 31.55
CA ILE A 488 2.68 -21.86 32.94
C ILE A 488 2.97 -23.27 33.47
N VAL A 489 2.75 -24.31 32.66
CA VAL A 489 3.02 -25.71 33.04
C VAL A 489 4.51 -25.93 33.27
N ILE A 490 5.38 -25.40 32.40
CA ILE A 490 6.84 -25.48 32.57
C ILE A 490 7.28 -24.79 33.86
N LEU A 491 6.79 -23.58 34.14
CA LEU A 491 7.11 -22.85 35.37
C LEU A 491 6.63 -23.59 36.63
N ALA A 492 5.45 -24.21 36.58
CA ALA A 492 4.93 -25.03 37.67
C ALA A 492 5.78 -26.29 37.90
N LEU A 493 6.21 -26.96 36.83
CA LEU A 493 7.11 -28.12 36.90
C LEU A 493 8.48 -27.74 37.48
N ILE A 494 9.05 -26.62 37.06
CA ILE A 494 10.29 -26.09 37.62
C ILE A 494 10.11 -25.80 39.12
N GLY A 495 9.01 -25.18 39.53
CA GLY A 495 8.68 -24.93 40.93
C GLY A 495 8.55 -26.22 41.76
N LEU A 496 7.91 -27.25 41.22
CA LEU A 496 7.77 -28.56 41.87
C LEU A 496 9.11 -29.29 42.00
N ILE A 497 9.93 -29.29 40.94
CA ILE A 497 11.28 -29.85 40.96
C ILE A 497 12.12 -29.12 42.02
N TRP A 498 12.03 -27.80 42.07
CA TRP A 498 12.74 -26.98 43.06
C TRP A 498 12.31 -27.32 44.48
N CYS A 499 11.00 -27.47 44.73
CA CYS A 499 10.47 -27.89 46.03
C CYS A 499 10.94 -29.31 46.40
N PHE A 500 10.98 -30.24 45.45
CA PHE A 500 11.47 -31.59 45.68
C PHE A 500 12.97 -31.63 46.00
N VAL A 501 13.78 -30.84 45.29
CA VAL A 501 15.22 -30.69 45.56
C VAL A 501 15.47 -30.10 46.95
N LEU A 502 14.72 -29.07 47.34
CA LEU A 502 14.82 -28.47 48.68
C LEU A 502 14.40 -29.44 49.79
N LYS A 503 13.40 -30.29 49.53
CA LYS A 503 12.94 -31.31 50.49
C LYS A 503 13.93 -32.47 50.63
N ARG A 504 14.66 -32.82 49.57
CA ARG A 504 15.63 -33.93 49.54
C ARG A 504 17.05 -33.51 49.99
N HIS A 505 17.40 -32.24 49.86
CA HIS A 505 18.70 -31.67 50.24
C HIS A 505 18.54 -30.38 51.08
N PRO A 506 18.09 -30.48 52.34
CA PRO A 506 17.85 -29.32 53.21
C PRO A 506 19.13 -28.49 53.50
N THR A 507 20.31 -29.07 53.31
CA THR A 507 21.61 -28.39 53.49
C THR A 507 21.98 -27.43 52.36
N ARG A 508 21.23 -27.38 51.25
CA ARG A 508 21.46 -26.42 50.13
C ARG A 508 20.69 -25.10 50.27
N LEU A 509 19.82 -24.97 51.27
CA LEU A 509 19.05 -23.75 51.54
C LEU A 509 19.94 -22.52 51.82
N PRO A 510 21.08 -22.61 52.54
CA PRO A 510 21.95 -21.46 52.78
C PRO A 510 22.67 -20.97 51.52
N THR A 511 22.97 -21.87 50.57
CA THR A 511 23.71 -21.53 49.35
C THR A 511 22.82 -20.86 48.29
N ALA A 512 21.56 -21.29 48.16
CA ALA A 512 20.60 -20.68 47.23
C ALA A 512 20.13 -19.29 47.68
N LEU A 513 19.96 -19.07 48.99
CA LEU A 513 19.60 -17.76 49.54
C LEU A 513 20.73 -16.73 49.40
N ASN A 514 22.00 -17.16 49.40
CA ASN A 514 23.14 -16.26 49.21
C ASN A 514 23.26 -15.76 47.75
N ILE A 515 22.94 -16.59 46.76
CA ILE A 515 22.93 -16.17 45.33
C ILE A 515 21.85 -15.12 45.08
N ILE A 516 20.66 -15.27 45.68
CA ILE A 516 19.57 -14.28 45.57
C ILE A 516 19.92 -12.97 46.30
N ARG A 517 20.80 -13.03 47.31
CA ARG A 517 21.24 -11.85 48.05
C ARG A 517 22.31 -11.04 47.31
N GLU A 518 23.13 -11.67 46.47
CA GLU A 518 24.11 -10.99 45.61
C GLU A 518 23.50 -10.39 44.33
N LEU A 519 22.35 -10.89 43.87
CA LEU A 519 21.65 -10.38 42.68
C LEU A 519 20.71 -9.19 42.95
N ARG A 520 20.72 -8.60 44.15
CA ARG A 520 19.84 -7.47 44.49
C ARG A 520 20.50 -6.13 44.15
N PRO A 521 19.94 -5.32 43.23
CA PRO A 521 20.42 -3.96 43.01
C PRO A 521 20.12 -3.08 44.24
N LYS A 522 21.11 -2.29 44.66
CA LYS A 522 20.96 -1.27 45.71
C LYS A 522 20.27 -0.03 45.13
N THR A 523 18.97 0.15 45.36
CA THR A 523 18.34 1.48 45.56
C THR A 523 16.91 1.39 46.13
N SER A 524 16.76 2.02 47.30
CA SER A 524 15.63 2.74 47.92
C SER A 524 14.15 2.33 47.76
N ASN A 525 13.57 2.01 48.93
CA ASN A 525 12.27 2.45 49.48
C ASN A 525 10.99 2.38 48.63
N VAL A 526 10.25 1.26 48.75
CA VAL A 526 8.77 1.24 48.85
C VAL A 526 8.36 0.07 49.76
N GLU A 527 7.39 0.32 50.64
CA GLU A 527 6.84 -0.59 51.64
C GLU A 527 6.21 -1.88 51.07
N GLN A 528 6.40 -3.00 51.77
CA GLN A 528 5.68 -4.26 51.55
C GLN A 528 4.40 -4.31 52.39
N PRO A 529 3.37 -5.06 51.94
CA PRO A 529 2.65 -5.97 52.80
C PRO A 529 3.07 -7.43 52.55
N LYS A 530 3.14 -8.17 53.66
CA LYS A 530 3.60 -9.55 53.79
C LYS A 530 2.53 -10.58 53.37
N SER A 531 3.06 -11.73 52.95
CA SER A 531 2.54 -13.09 53.10
C SER A 531 1.54 -13.63 52.07
N MET A 532 2.04 -14.55 51.25
CA MET A 532 1.27 -15.70 50.77
C MET A 532 1.90 -16.93 51.46
N ALA A 533 1.35 -17.26 52.63
CA ALA A 533 1.71 -18.47 53.36
C ALA A 533 0.94 -19.66 52.77
N CYS A 534 1.64 -20.79 52.57
CA CYS A 534 1.04 -22.07 52.26
C CYS A 534 -0.13 -22.37 53.22
N LEU A 535 -1.35 -22.47 52.70
CA LEU A 535 -2.49 -23.00 53.43
C LEU A 535 -2.74 -24.45 53.01
N LEU A 536 -3.00 -25.24 54.05
CA LEU A 536 -3.07 -26.69 54.15
C LEU A 536 -4.31 -27.26 53.45
N LEU A 537 -4.17 -28.46 52.87
CA LEU A 537 -5.27 -29.39 52.60
C LEU A 537 -5.22 -30.53 53.63
N ASN A 538 -6.27 -30.69 54.44
CA ASN A 538 -7.01 -31.96 54.56
C ASN A 538 -8.22 -31.88 55.52
N ASP A 539 -9.37 -32.33 54.98
CA ASP A 539 -10.51 -33.07 55.54
C ASP A 539 -11.07 -32.78 56.94
N SER A 540 -12.35 -32.39 57.02
CA SER A 540 -13.50 -33.33 57.15
C SER A 540 -14.79 -32.63 57.65
N ASN A 541 -15.93 -33.05 57.07
CA ASN A 541 -17.30 -32.99 57.59
C ASN A 541 -17.90 -31.63 58.04
N THR A 542 -18.87 -31.10 57.29
CA THR A 542 -20.32 -31.11 57.60
C THR A 542 -21.11 -30.07 56.78
N ASN A 543 -22.12 -30.58 56.06
CA ASN A 543 -23.49 -30.08 55.88
C ASN A 543 -23.82 -28.62 55.46
N LEU A 544 -24.59 -28.57 54.36
CA LEU A 544 -25.83 -27.78 54.14
C LEU A 544 -25.73 -26.24 54.10
N HIS A 545 -25.91 -25.62 52.93
CA HIS A 545 -27.24 -25.28 52.38
C HIS A 545 -27.14 -24.52 51.04
N VAL A 546 -28.16 -24.79 50.22
CA VAL A 546 -28.54 -24.18 48.93
C VAL A 546 -28.93 -22.70 49.08
N ALA A 547 -28.56 -21.87 48.11
CA ALA A 547 -29.35 -20.72 47.69
C ALA A 547 -29.02 -20.34 46.23
N ASP A 548 -29.99 -20.56 45.35
CA ASP A 548 -30.13 -19.98 44.01
C ASP A 548 -30.44 -18.47 44.10
N SER A 549 -29.95 -17.70 43.13
CA SER A 549 -30.64 -16.56 42.48
C SER A 549 -29.68 -15.95 41.45
N GLU A 550 -29.87 -16.22 40.16
CA GLU A 550 -30.64 -15.39 39.22
C GLU A 550 -30.12 -13.95 39.01
N THR A 551 -29.70 -13.70 37.76
CA THR A 551 -29.86 -12.47 36.95
C THR A 551 -29.16 -11.18 37.39
N PHE A 552 -28.44 -10.53 36.47
CA PHE A 552 -28.92 -9.34 35.74
C PHE A 552 -27.84 -8.82 34.76
N VAL A 553 -28.28 -8.62 33.50
CA VAL A 553 -27.87 -7.65 32.47
C VAL A 553 -26.45 -7.67 31.91
#